data_AF-A0A7W3IPM5-F1
#
_entry.id   AF-A0A7W3IPM5-F1
#
_cell.length_a   1.000
_cell.length_b   1.000
_cell.length_c   1.000
_cell.angle_alpha   90.00
_cell.angle_beta   90.00
_cell.angle_gamma   90.00
#
_symmetry.space_group_name_H-M   'P 1'
#
loop_
_entity.id
_entity.type
_entity.pdbx_description
1 polymer ?
#
loop_
_entity_poly.entity_id
_entity_poly.type
_entity_poly.pdbx_seq_one_letter_code
_entity_poly.pdbx_strand_id
1 'polypeptide(L)'
;MASTVEESRLSLRLGGGGSAPFATALLQASGWDRLVDDALERITACESLDELFEVVDDAGRCCWNDAVRRARADEATAWDGLDDRPLYWARLSVGAALRRLETPPLDRQQREALLHRWDRTTRGIDRPLWPDRSDAEVLIMVSGFDVFGLDTSLRHSNPSGAAALRLDGALLETPHGTARVRSVVLPVSWGAFDQGVVEDAFGPVLRPGPDRADLIMTISMTGRGRMDVEKWAGNARGGSPDNERAQRFGAVSRASHWPQPFDSPEWIETTLPYAAMIAAGSGPWPVALRDGIREWPAGTLPDPRALRDRPDPSPGSSAAAGTGGDYLSNESMYRANRLRQGLQAWDVPGGHLHVSALAYPDDPTVITDGAFEADRRAVVDQTVALVRAAAGAVGRRRR
;
A
#
# COMPACT_ATOMS: atom_id res chain seq x y z
N MET A 1 11.52 -20.35 12.85
CA MET A 1 12.30 -19.13 12.55
C MET A 1 12.10 -18.11 13.66
N ALA A 2 13.03 -17.18 13.89
CA ALA A 2 12.82 -16.10 14.87
C ALA A 2 11.65 -15.20 14.45
N SER A 3 10.97 -14.61 15.44
CA SER A 3 9.91 -13.61 15.19
C SER A 3 10.50 -12.35 14.56
N THR A 4 9.72 -11.68 13.72
CA THR A 4 10.11 -10.36 13.20
C THR A 4 9.89 -9.25 14.23
N VAL A 5 10.36 -8.05 13.95
CA VAL A 5 10.11 -6.89 14.82
C VAL A 5 8.63 -6.54 14.81
N GLU A 6 7.94 -6.67 13.67
CA GLU A 6 6.48 -6.52 13.60
C GLU A 6 5.75 -7.52 14.50
N GLU A 7 6.11 -8.80 14.41
CA GLU A 7 5.49 -9.86 15.21
C GLU A 7 5.74 -9.70 16.71
N SER A 8 6.86 -9.08 17.12
CA SER A 8 7.12 -8.78 18.54
C SER A 8 6.02 -7.90 19.15
N ARG A 9 5.34 -7.10 18.32
CA ARG A 9 4.26 -6.20 18.74
C ARG A 9 2.95 -6.91 19.07
N LEU A 10 2.79 -8.19 18.68
CA LEU A 10 1.62 -9.00 19.04
C LEU A 10 1.42 -9.16 20.55
N SER A 11 2.49 -8.98 21.34
CA SER A 11 2.46 -9.05 22.80
C SER A 11 2.18 -7.71 23.50
N LEU A 12 2.23 -6.60 22.76
CA LEU A 12 2.11 -5.26 23.33
C LEU A 12 0.67 -4.94 23.74
N ARG A 13 0.52 -4.10 24.77
CA ARG A 13 -0.76 -3.71 25.36
C ARG A 13 -0.97 -2.21 25.22
N LEU A 14 -2.21 -1.80 24.95
CA LEU A 14 -2.57 -0.40 24.95
C LEU A 14 -2.48 0.17 26.38
N GLY A 15 -1.83 1.33 26.53
CA GLY A 15 -1.67 1.99 27.83
C GLY A 15 -0.83 1.22 28.88
N GLY A 16 -0.10 0.16 28.49
CA GLY A 16 0.78 -0.60 29.39
C GLY A 16 0.09 -1.49 30.44
N GLY A 17 -1.24 -1.48 30.54
CA GLY A 17 -2.01 -2.14 31.61
C GLY A 17 -3.26 -2.93 31.19
N GLY A 18 -3.57 -3.02 29.90
CA GLY A 18 -4.71 -3.80 29.40
C GLY A 18 -4.65 -5.29 29.79
N SER A 19 -5.80 -5.93 29.99
CA SER A 19 -5.87 -7.36 30.36
C SER A 19 -5.43 -8.30 29.23
N ALA A 20 -5.53 -7.87 27.97
CA ALA A 20 -5.13 -8.62 26.78
C ALA A 20 -4.16 -7.79 25.90
N PRO A 21 -3.30 -8.43 25.10
CA PRO A 21 -2.54 -7.75 24.05
C PRO A 21 -3.45 -6.99 23.09
N PHE A 22 -2.98 -5.86 22.56
CA PHE A 22 -3.77 -4.98 21.69
C PHE A 22 -4.26 -5.69 20.43
N ALA A 23 -3.40 -6.47 19.78
CA ALA A 23 -3.76 -7.23 18.60
C ALA A 23 -4.95 -8.17 18.87
N THR A 24 -4.90 -8.91 19.99
CA THR A 24 -5.99 -9.80 20.42
C THR A 24 -7.29 -9.02 20.69
N ALA A 25 -7.20 -7.93 21.45
CA ALA A 25 -8.37 -7.12 21.79
C ALA A 25 -9.02 -6.50 20.54
N LEU A 26 -8.22 -6.03 19.59
CA LEU A 26 -8.71 -5.45 18.34
C LEU A 26 -9.35 -6.52 17.43
N LEU A 27 -8.72 -7.69 17.29
CA LEU A 27 -9.27 -8.79 16.50
C LEU A 27 -10.60 -9.29 17.08
N GLN A 28 -10.72 -9.39 18.40
CA GLN A 28 -11.98 -9.71 19.07
C GLN A 28 -13.05 -8.63 18.85
N ALA A 29 -12.69 -7.36 19.04
CA ALA A 29 -13.63 -6.25 18.88
C ALA A 29 -14.15 -6.11 17.43
N SER A 30 -13.28 -6.39 16.45
CA SER A 30 -13.65 -6.40 15.02
C SER A 30 -14.30 -7.72 14.56
N GLY A 31 -14.30 -8.76 15.40
CA GLY A 31 -14.76 -10.12 15.06
C GLY A 31 -13.90 -10.82 14.01
N TRP A 32 -12.63 -10.40 13.87
CA TRP A 32 -11.62 -11.00 13.00
C TRP A 32 -10.81 -12.10 13.69
N ASP A 33 -10.92 -12.21 15.01
CA ASP A 33 -10.42 -13.35 15.78
C ASP A 33 -10.87 -14.68 15.17
N ARG A 34 -12.16 -14.81 14.82
CA ARG A 34 -12.69 -16.03 14.17
C ARG A 34 -12.05 -16.36 12.83
N LEU A 35 -11.70 -15.34 12.05
CA LEU A 35 -11.04 -15.54 10.75
C LEU A 35 -9.59 -16.00 10.93
N VAL A 36 -8.92 -15.47 11.96
CA VAL A 36 -7.59 -15.92 12.35
C VAL A 36 -7.64 -17.35 12.90
N ASP A 37 -8.59 -17.66 13.77
CA ASP A 37 -8.76 -18.99 14.37
C ASP A 37 -9.05 -20.04 13.29
N ASP A 38 -9.98 -19.78 12.35
CA ASP A 38 -10.25 -20.68 11.21
C ASP A 38 -8.99 -20.93 10.37
N ALA A 39 -8.25 -19.87 10.03
CA ALA A 39 -7.01 -19.99 9.27
C ALA A 39 -5.99 -20.85 10.01
N LEU A 40 -5.82 -20.64 11.32
CA LEU A 40 -4.88 -21.39 12.15
C LEU A 40 -5.30 -22.85 12.29
N GLU A 41 -6.57 -23.14 12.56
CA GLU A 41 -7.10 -24.50 12.64
C GLU A 41 -6.81 -25.27 11.35
N ARG A 42 -7.16 -24.68 10.20
CA ARG A 42 -6.90 -25.28 8.88
C ARG A 42 -5.41 -25.49 8.61
N ILE A 43 -4.56 -24.50 8.91
CA ILE A 43 -3.11 -24.59 8.75
C ILE A 43 -2.52 -25.71 9.61
N THR A 44 -2.97 -25.86 10.86
CA THR A 44 -2.47 -26.88 11.78
C THR A 44 -2.98 -28.29 11.48
N ALA A 45 -4.06 -28.40 10.70
CA ALA A 45 -4.61 -29.68 10.25
C ALA A 45 -3.89 -30.25 9.01
N CYS A 46 -3.10 -29.43 8.30
CA CYS A 46 -2.37 -29.89 7.12
C CYS A 46 -1.31 -30.94 7.48
N GLU A 47 -1.27 -32.05 6.75
CA GLU A 47 -0.27 -33.12 6.95
C GLU A 47 0.81 -33.12 5.85
N SER A 48 0.64 -32.31 4.79
CA SER A 48 1.57 -32.23 3.67
C SER A 48 1.89 -30.79 3.26
N LEU A 49 3.02 -30.59 2.59
CA LEU A 49 3.45 -29.27 2.12
C LEU A 49 2.50 -28.69 1.06
N ASP A 50 2.01 -29.53 0.14
CA ASP A 50 1.13 -29.08 -0.94
C ASP A 50 -0.22 -28.60 -0.39
N GLU A 51 -0.81 -29.38 0.52
CA GLU A 51 -2.03 -28.99 1.24
C GLU A 51 -1.82 -27.68 2.02
N LEU A 52 -0.66 -27.54 2.69
CA LEU A 52 -0.34 -26.33 3.43
C LEU A 52 -0.24 -25.10 2.51
N PHE A 53 0.33 -25.23 1.31
CA PHE A 53 0.34 -24.15 0.33
C PHE A 53 -1.07 -23.77 -0.13
N GLU A 54 -1.93 -24.75 -0.43
CA GLU A 54 -3.32 -24.51 -0.83
C GLU A 54 -4.13 -23.82 0.28
N VAL A 55 -3.97 -24.27 1.52
CA VAL A 55 -4.66 -23.69 2.68
C VAL A 55 -4.16 -22.28 2.99
N VAL A 56 -2.85 -22.04 2.97
CA VAL A 56 -2.28 -20.69 3.20
C VAL A 56 -2.77 -19.70 2.14
N ASP A 57 -2.80 -20.13 0.89
CA ASP A 57 -3.30 -19.34 -0.22
C ASP A 57 -4.77 -18.98 -0.05
N ASP A 58 -5.61 -19.97 0.25
CA ASP A 58 -7.04 -19.79 0.39
C ASP A 58 -7.39 -18.94 1.61
N ALA A 59 -6.78 -19.22 2.76
CA ALA A 59 -6.93 -18.43 3.97
C ALA A 59 -6.50 -16.97 3.76
N GLY A 60 -5.38 -16.76 3.05
CA GLY A 60 -4.90 -15.41 2.75
C GLY A 60 -5.85 -14.63 1.83
N ARG A 61 -6.42 -15.29 0.81
CA ARG A 61 -7.48 -14.72 -0.03
C ARG A 61 -8.77 -14.45 0.75
N CYS A 62 -9.16 -15.33 1.67
CA CYS A 62 -10.30 -15.12 2.56
C CYS A 62 -10.11 -13.86 3.42
N CYS A 63 -8.94 -13.67 4.02
CA CYS A 63 -8.58 -12.46 4.77
C CYS A 63 -8.71 -11.18 3.92
N TRP A 64 -8.14 -11.18 2.72
CA TRP A 64 -8.24 -10.03 1.82
C TRP A 64 -9.70 -9.75 1.41
N ASN A 65 -10.43 -10.77 1.00
CA ASN A 65 -11.81 -10.64 0.53
C ASN A 65 -12.75 -10.17 1.65
N ASP A 66 -12.56 -10.64 2.88
CA ASP A 66 -13.35 -10.16 4.03
C ASP A 66 -13.07 -8.68 4.34
N ALA A 67 -11.80 -8.26 4.28
CA ALA A 67 -11.41 -6.86 4.47
C ALA A 67 -12.06 -5.95 3.41
N VAL A 68 -12.00 -6.35 2.13
CA VAL A 68 -12.64 -5.62 1.03
C VAL A 68 -14.16 -5.58 1.20
N ARG A 69 -14.79 -6.72 1.52
CA ARG A 69 -16.24 -6.80 1.74
C ARG A 69 -16.69 -5.83 2.83
N ARG A 70 -15.97 -5.77 3.95
CA ARG A 70 -16.25 -4.86 5.07
C ARG A 70 -16.04 -3.40 4.70
N ALA A 71 -14.90 -3.08 4.09
CA ALA A 71 -14.60 -1.72 3.65
C ALA A 71 -15.61 -1.20 2.63
N ARG A 72 -16.26 -2.11 1.88
CA ARG A 72 -17.27 -1.76 0.88
C ARG A 72 -18.71 -1.81 1.36
N ALA A 73 -18.99 -2.31 2.56
CA ALA A 73 -20.34 -2.39 3.08
C ALA A 73 -20.92 -0.97 3.29
N ASP A 74 -22.12 -0.75 2.78
CA ASP A 74 -22.84 0.51 2.97
C ASP A 74 -23.63 0.53 4.30
N GLU A 75 -23.84 -0.65 4.91
CA GLU A 75 -24.51 -0.80 6.20
C GLU A 75 -23.53 -0.66 7.37
N ALA A 76 -24.02 -0.06 8.46
CA ALA A 76 -23.26 0.05 9.69
C ALA A 76 -22.98 -1.36 10.27
N THR A 77 -21.70 -1.70 10.36
CA THR A 77 -21.22 -2.90 11.05
C THR A 77 -20.97 -2.60 12.53
N ALA A 78 -20.87 -3.65 13.37
CA ALA A 78 -20.56 -3.50 14.80
C ALA A 78 -19.17 -2.88 15.09
N TRP A 79 -18.30 -2.87 14.08
CA TRP A 79 -16.98 -2.25 14.07
C TRP A 79 -16.86 -1.38 12.81
N ASP A 80 -16.03 -0.34 12.79
CA ASP A 80 -15.83 0.45 11.58
C ASP A 80 -15.29 -0.41 10.42
N GLY A 81 -16.08 -0.53 9.34
CA GLY A 81 -15.73 -1.32 8.16
C GLY A 81 -14.49 -0.78 7.43
N LEU A 82 -14.15 0.50 7.61
CA LEU A 82 -12.96 1.12 7.02
C LEU A 82 -11.70 0.94 7.87
N ASP A 83 -11.77 0.27 9.02
CA ASP A 83 -10.60 0.01 9.84
C ASP A 83 -9.62 -0.94 9.13
N ASP A 84 -8.43 -0.45 8.80
CA ASP A 84 -7.35 -1.17 8.12
C ASP A 84 -6.52 -2.04 9.07
N ARG A 85 -6.59 -1.76 10.38
CA ARG A 85 -5.79 -2.43 11.41
C ARG A 85 -6.08 -3.93 11.54
N PRO A 86 -7.34 -4.44 11.50
CA PRO A 86 -7.60 -5.88 11.63
C PRO A 86 -6.86 -6.73 10.60
N LEU A 87 -6.80 -6.29 9.33
CA LEU A 87 -6.05 -6.99 8.27
C LEU A 87 -4.57 -7.11 8.58
N TYR A 88 -3.96 -6.03 9.06
CA TYR A 88 -2.57 -6.03 9.47
C TYR A 88 -2.31 -7.01 10.63
N TRP A 89 -3.12 -6.95 11.70
CA TRP A 89 -2.90 -7.79 12.89
C TRP A 89 -3.21 -9.27 12.65
N ALA A 90 -4.18 -9.60 11.80
CA ALA A 90 -4.42 -10.98 11.37
C ALA A 90 -3.23 -11.52 10.56
N ARG A 91 -2.70 -10.72 9.62
CA ARG A 91 -1.51 -11.08 8.84
C ARG A 91 -0.33 -11.42 9.75
N LEU A 92 -0.07 -10.59 10.77
CA LEU A 92 1.01 -10.85 11.73
C LEU A 92 0.74 -12.07 12.61
N SER A 93 -0.50 -12.25 13.07
CA SER A 93 -0.86 -13.37 13.96
C SER A 93 -0.63 -14.73 13.29
N VAL A 94 -1.15 -14.89 12.08
CA VAL A 94 -0.97 -16.13 11.29
C VAL A 94 0.46 -16.27 10.79
N GLY A 95 1.11 -15.19 10.37
CA GLY A 95 2.53 -15.20 9.98
C GLY A 95 3.44 -15.71 11.11
N ALA A 96 3.21 -15.25 12.34
CA ALA A 96 3.93 -15.71 13.52
C ALA A 96 3.68 -17.19 13.82
N ALA A 97 2.47 -17.70 13.57
CA ALA A 97 2.16 -19.13 13.70
C ALA A 97 2.88 -19.96 12.62
N LEU A 98 2.84 -19.54 11.35
CA LEU A 98 3.56 -20.19 10.25
C LEU A 98 5.07 -20.25 10.50
N ARG A 99 5.68 -19.27 11.19
CA ARG A 99 7.10 -19.31 11.58
C ARG A 99 7.44 -20.36 12.63
N ARG A 100 6.45 -20.76 13.44
CA ARG A 100 6.55 -21.73 14.54
C ARG A 100 5.95 -23.09 14.19
N LEU A 101 5.25 -23.22 13.07
CA LEU A 101 4.60 -24.46 12.64
C LEU A 101 5.60 -25.63 12.58
N GLU A 102 5.32 -26.71 13.28
CA GLU A 102 6.20 -27.88 13.36
C GLU A 102 5.78 -29.02 12.43
N THR A 103 4.48 -29.12 12.13
CA THR A 103 3.90 -30.16 11.29
C THR A 103 3.17 -29.52 10.10
N PRO A 104 3.42 -29.98 8.85
CA PRO A 104 4.48 -30.91 8.46
C PRO A 104 5.89 -30.34 8.73
N PRO A 105 6.95 -31.16 8.81
CA PRO A 105 8.31 -30.65 8.91
C PRO A 105 8.68 -29.82 7.68
N LEU A 106 9.05 -28.55 7.92
CA LEU A 106 9.45 -27.62 6.86
C LEU A 106 10.92 -27.27 6.99
N ASP A 107 11.65 -27.33 5.87
CA ASP A 107 12.95 -26.66 5.78
C ASP A 107 12.78 -25.13 5.77
N ARG A 108 13.91 -24.43 5.75
CA ARG A 108 13.92 -22.96 5.77
C ARG A 108 13.29 -22.35 4.51
N GLN A 109 13.58 -22.90 3.34
CA GLN A 109 13.12 -22.36 2.06
C GLN A 109 11.62 -22.57 1.88
N GLN A 110 11.11 -23.75 2.22
CA GLN A 110 9.68 -24.07 2.21
C GLN A 110 8.90 -23.13 3.13
N ARG A 111 9.42 -22.88 4.35
CA ARG A 111 8.80 -21.94 5.28
C ARG A 111 8.83 -20.50 4.80
N GLU A 112 9.95 -20.04 4.24
CA GLU A 112 10.06 -18.71 3.63
C GLU A 112 9.09 -18.55 2.45
N ALA A 113 8.93 -19.59 1.62
CA ALA A 113 7.97 -19.60 0.52
C ALA A 113 6.52 -19.52 1.02
N LEU A 114 6.13 -20.26 2.06
CA LEU A 114 4.80 -20.18 2.67
C LEU A 114 4.51 -18.78 3.23
N LEU A 115 5.46 -18.19 3.95
CA LEU A 115 5.33 -16.83 4.47
C LEU A 115 5.22 -15.80 3.33
N HIS A 116 5.94 -16.02 2.22
CA HIS A 116 5.82 -15.19 1.04
C HIS A 116 4.42 -15.29 0.42
N ARG A 117 3.87 -16.49 0.26
CA ARG A 117 2.50 -16.67 -0.28
C ARG A 117 1.44 -16.07 0.63
N TRP A 118 1.55 -16.28 1.95
CA TRP A 118 0.70 -15.63 2.95
C TRP A 118 0.75 -14.10 2.84
N ASP A 119 1.95 -13.52 2.73
CA ASP A 119 2.15 -12.08 2.56
C ASP A 119 1.50 -11.58 1.27
N ARG A 120 1.74 -12.21 0.11
CA ARG A 120 1.19 -11.75 -1.17
C ARG A 120 -0.33 -11.88 -1.27
N THR A 121 -0.91 -12.98 -0.79
CA THR A 121 -2.36 -13.22 -0.85
C THR A 121 -3.13 -12.27 0.06
N THR A 122 -2.68 -12.06 1.31
CA THR A 122 -3.30 -11.12 2.25
C THR A 122 -3.11 -9.64 1.89
N ARG A 123 -2.33 -9.34 0.85
CA ARG A 123 -2.13 -7.99 0.29
C ARG A 123 -2.93 -7.74 -0.98
N GLY A 124 -3.66 -8.74 -1.47
CA GLY A 124 -4.39 -8.67 -2.72
C GLY A 124 -3.52 -8.76 -3.97
N ILE A 125 -2.27 -9.24 -3.87
CA ILE A 125 -1.33 -9.33 -5.01
C ILE A 125 -1.55 -10.61 -5.82
N ASP A 126 -1.61 -11.78 -5.16
CA ASP A 126 -1.68 -13.08 -5.83
C ASP A 126 -3.13 -13.53 -6.07
N ARG A 127 -3.77 -12.92 -7.08
CA ARG A 127 -5.18 -13.20 -7.45
C ARG A 127 -5.55 -12.74 -8.87
N PRO A 128 -6.71 -13.17 -9.41
CA PRO A 128 -7.19 -12.70 -10.72
C PRO A 128 -7.40 -11.18 -10.78
N LEU A 129 -6.80 -10.55 -11.80
CA LEU A 129 -6.78 -9.10 -11.96
C LEU A 129 -8.16 -8.52 -12.29
N TRP A 130 -8.87 -9.02 -13.29
CA TRP A 130 -10.11 -8.36 -13.74
C TRP A 130 -11.26 -9.36 -13.95
N PRO A 131 -11.77 -9.99 -12.87
CA PRO A 131 -12.91 -10.89 -12.98
C PRO A 131 -14.12 -10.13 -13.53
N ASP A 132 -14.80 -10.76 -14.50
CA ASP A 132 -16.04 -10.29 -15.11
C ASP A 132 -15.96 -8.86 -15.68
N ARG A 133 -14.77 -8.44 -16.16
CA ARG A 133 -14.62 -7.15 -16.82
C ARG A 133 -15.28 -7.12 -18.20
N SER A 134 -15.74 -5.94 -18.61
CA SER A 134 -16.11 -5.66 -19.99
C SER A 134 -15.01 -4.86 -20.70
N ASP A 135 -14.88 -5.00 -22.02
CA ASP A 135 -13.84 -4.31 -22.80
C ASP A 135 -14.00 -2.77 -22.80
N ALA A 136 -15.18 -2.27 -22.45
CA ALA A 136 -15.49 -0.85 -22.38
C ALA A 136 -15.01 -0.20 -21.07
N GLU A 137 -14.65 -0.99 -20.04
CA GLU A 137 -14.22 -0.46 -18.75
C GLU A 137 -12.82 0.14 -18.81
N VAL A 138 -12.60 1.22 -18.05
CA VAL A 138 -11.27 1.73 -17.73
C VAL A 138 -10.68 0.92 -16.57
N LEU A 139 -9.52 0.32 -16.74
CA LEU A 139 -8.87 -0.55 -15.75
C LEU A 139 -7.86 0.24 -14.92
N ILE A 140 -8.01 0.23 -13.59
CA ILE A 140 -7.18 1.04 -12.71
C ILE A 140 -6.54 0.16 -11.65
N MET A 141 -5.23 0.26 -11.50
CA MET A 141 -4.50 -0.38 -10.41
C MET A 141 -4.02 0.65 -9.42
N VAL A 142 -4.42 0.51 -8.15
CA VAL A 142 -3.96 1.39 -7.07
C VAL A 142 -3.23 0.61 -5.98
N SER A 143 -2.44 1.29 -5.16
CA SER A 143 -1.94 0.72 -3.90
C SER A 143 -2.27 1.59 -2.71
N GLY A 144 -2.44 0.98 -1.55
CA GLY A 144 -2.35 1.60 -0.23
C GLY A 144 -1.13 1.09 0.53
N PHE A 145 -1.01 1.44 1.80
CA PHE A 145 0.04 0.94 2.69
C PHE A 145 -0.54 0.38 3.99
N ASP A 146 0.16 -0.59 4.58
CA ASP A 146 -0.08 -1.04 5.94
C ASP A 146 0.07 0.12 6.95
N VAL A 147 -0.43 -0.12 8.16
CA VAL A 147 -0.19 0.75 9.31
C VAL A 147 1.30 0.90 9.61
N PHE A 148 1.69 2.03 10.18
CA PHE A 148 3.09 2.30 10.57
C PHE A 148 3.19 3.16 11.83
N GLY A 149 4.42 3.30 12.35
CA GLY A 149 4.68 4.08 13.55
C GLY A 149 4.13 3.43 14.84
N LEU A 150 3.95 2.10 14.82
CA LEU A 150 3.36 1.33 15.93
C LEU A 150 4.23 1.33 17.20
N ASP A 151 5.51 1.69 17.10
CA ASP A 151 6.37 1.94 18.27
C ASP A 151 5.96 3.21 19.03
N THR A 152 5.32 4.16 18.36
CA THR A 152 4.79 5.38 18.98
C THR A 152 3.34 5.18 19.44
N SER A 153 2.51 4.54 18.61
CA SER A 153 1.14 4.21 19.01
C SER A 153 0.61 2.98 18.27
N LEU A 154 0.15 1.99 19.02
CA LEU A 154 -0.55 0.81 18.48
C LEU A 154 -1.88 1.18 17.78
N ARG A 155 -2.41 2.37 18.07
CA ARG A 155 -3.67 2.85 17.48
C ARG A 155 -3.55 3.30 16.03
N HIS A 156 -2.32 3.52 15.54
CA HIS A 156 -2.13 4.09 14.21
C HIS A 156 -2.84 3.27 13.14
N SER A 157 -3.59 3.99 12.33
CA SER A 157 -4.29 3.55 11.14
C SER A 157 -3.68 4.26 9.94
N ASN A 158 -3.70 3.62 8.78
CA ASN A 158 -3.24 4.21 7.53
C ASN A 158 -4.42 4.37 6.57
N PRO A 159 -4.94 5.60 6.36
CA PRO A 159 -6.10 5.80 5.51
C PRO A 159 -5.85 5.44 4.04
N SER A 160 -4.59 5.34 3.59
CA SER A 160 -4.33 4.83 2.23
C SER A 160 -4.59 3.32 2.11
N GLY A 161 -4.32 2.54 3.17
CA GLY A 161 -4.69 1.13 3.25
C GLY A 161 -6.21 0.95 3.28
N ALA A 162 -6.90 1.75 4.09
CA ALA A 162 -8.37 1.78 4.12
C ALA A 162 -8.98 2.15 2.74
N ALA A 163 -8.41 3.16 2.07
CA ALA A 163 -8.85 3.55 0.73
C ALA A 163 -8.62 2.45 -0.31
N ALA A 164 -7.48 1.75 -0.26
CA ALA A 164 -7.22 0.61 -1.12
C ALA A 164 -8.28 -0.49 -0.94
N LEU A 165 -8.65 -0.83 0.30
CA LEU A 165 -9.70 -1.81 0.57
C LEU A 165 -11.08 -1.35 0.05
N ARG A 166 -11.46 -0.07 0.25
CA ARG A 166 -12.71 0.50 -0.29
C ARG A 166 -12.75 0.48 -1.82
N LEU A 167 -11.61 0.71 -2.46
CA LEU A 167 -11.48 0.78 -3.91
C LEU A 167 -11.47 -0.60 -4.57
N ASP A 168 -11.13 -1.68 -3.86
CA ASP A 168 -10.94 -2.97 -4.52
C ASP A 168 -12.23 -3.56 -5.13
N GLY A 169 -12.21 -3.82 -6.43
CA GLY A 169 -13.37 -4.28 -7.18
C GLY A 169 -14.49 -3.25 -7.27
N ALA A 170 -14.22 -1.98 -6.95
CA ALA A 170 -15.18 -0.89 -7.13
C ALA A 170 -15.38 -0.60 -8.62
N LEU A 171 -16.64 -0.35 -8.98
CA LEU A 171 -17.02 0.20 -10.28
C LEU A 171 -17.32 1.69 -10.07
N LEU A 172 -16.46 2.53 -10.62
CA LEU A 172 -16.56 3.97 -10.53
C LEU A 172 -17.23 4.50 -11.79
N GLU A 173 -18.44 5.04 -11.64
CA GLU A 173 -19.12 5.71 -12.74
C GLU A 173 -18.44 7.05 -13.04
N THR A 174 -18.04 7.24 -14.29
CA THR A 174 -17.46 8.50 -14.78
C THR A 174 -18.30 9.04 -15.93
N PRO A 175 -18.19 10.34 -16.28
CA PRO A 175 -18.87 10.89 -17.45
C PRO A 175 -18.51 10.22 -18.79
N HIS A 176 -17.44 9.41 -18.83
CA HIS A 176 -16.92 8.78 -20.04
C HIS A 176 -16.98 7.24 -20.02
N GLY A 177 -17.67 6.67 -19.03
CA GLY A 177 -17.85 5.22 -18.85
C GLY A 177 -17.46 4.75 -17.45
N THR A 178 -17.66 3.47 -17.19
CA THR A 178 -17.33 2.83 -15.93
C THR A 178 -15.83 2.54 -15.85
N ALA A 179 -15.24 2.75 -14.67
CA ALA A 179 -13.88 2.34 -14.36
C ALA A 179 -13.86 1.26 -13.29
N ARG A 180 -13.14 0.16 -13.53
CA ARG A 180 -12.93 -0.91 -12.57
C ARG A 180 -11.59 -0.71 -11.87
N VAL A 181 -11.62 -0.78 -10.55
CA VAL A 181 -10.42 -0.63 -9.74
C VAL A 181 -9.97 -1.97 -9.15
N ARG A 182 -8.68 -2.22 -9.23
CA ARG A 182 -7.97 -3.18 -8.39
C ARG A 182 -7.03 -2.46 -7.45
N SER A 183 -6.86 -3.03 -6.28
CA SER A 183 -5.94 -2.51 -5.30
C SER A 183 -5.09 -3.59 -4.63
N VAL A 184 -4.00 -3.13 -4.03
CA VAL A 184 -3.16 -3.88 -3.10
C VAL A 184 -2.84 -3.03 -1.87
N VAL A 185 -2.41 -3.67 -0.78
CA VAL A 185 -1.82 -2.98 0.39
C VAL A 185 -0.35 -3.34 0.50
N LEU A 186 0.53 -2.35 0.27
CA LEU A 186 1.98 -2.53 0.34
C LEU A 186 2.48 -2.54 1.80
N PRO A 187 3.52 -3.32 2.11
CA PRO A 187 4.16 -3.27 3.42
C PRO A 187 4.91 -1.96 3.62
N VAL A 188 5.05 -1.54 4.88
CA VAL A 188 6.01 -0.50 5.26
C VAL A 188 7.33 -1.20 5.64
N SER A 189 8.02 -1.75 4.64
CA SER A 189 9.28 -2.49 4.80
C SER A 189 10.23 -2.29 3.61
N TRP A 190 11.45 -1.81 3.89
CA TRP A 190 12.52 -1.71 2.90
C TRP A 190 12.91 -3.08 2.35
N GLY A 191 12.95 -4.10 3.21
CA GLY A 191 13.31 -5.47 2.82
C GLY A 191 12.29 -6.06 1.85
N ALA A 192 11.00 -5.85 2.08
CA ALA A 192 9.96 -6.30 1.15
C ALA A 192 10.01 -5.55 -0.19
N PHE A 193 10.36 -4.25 -0.16
CA PHE A 193 10.60 -3.46 -1.36
C PHE A 193 11.82 -4.00 -2.13
N ASP A 194 12.93 -4.27 -1.46
CA ASP A 194 14.11 -4.92 -2.06
C ASP A 194 13.76 -6.27 -2.73
N GLN A 195 12.83 -7.02 -2.15
CA GLN A 195 12.30 -8.28 -2.72
C GLN A 195 11.29 -8.09 -3.85
N GLY A 196 10.95 -6.85 -4.23
CA GLY A 196 10.14 -6.57 -5.41
C GLY A 196 8.62 -6.55 -5.20
N VAL A 197 8.12 -6.32 -3.98
CA VAL A 197 6.66 -6.30 -3.71
C VAL A 197 5.88 -5.26 -4.52
N VAL A 198 6.50 -4.12 -4.83
CA VAL A 198 5.88 -3.10 -5.69
C VAL A 198 5.79 -3.61 -7.12
N GLU A 199 6.86 -4.22 -7.61
CA GLU A 199 6.89 -4.79 -8.95
C GLU A 199 5.95 -5.99 -9.10
N ASP A 200 5.80 -6.83 -8.08
CA ASP A 200 4.81 -7.91 -8.07
C ASP A 200 3.37 -7.39 -8.15
N ALA A 201 3.08 -6.25 -7.49
CA ALA A 201 1.76 -5.64 -7.51
C ALA A 201 1.41 -4.98 -8.85
N PHE A 202 2.34 -4.25 -9.46
CA PHE A 202 2.06 -3.43 -10.66
C PHE A 202 2.52 -4.10 -11.96
N GLY A 203 3.48 -5.00 -11.90
CA GLY A 203 4.05 -5.65 -13.07
C GLY A 203 3.02 -6.43 -13.91
N PRO A 204 2.13 -7.24 -13.31
CA PRO A 204 1.12 -7.97 -14.07
C PRO A 204 0.20 -7.06 -14.91
N VAL A 205 -0.19 -5.90 -14.37
CA VAL A 205 -1.07 -4.94 -15.06
C VAL A 205 -0.34 -3.99 -16.00
N LEU A 206 1.00 -4.04 -16.07
CA LEU A 206 1.79 -3.20 -16.98
C LEU A 206 2.30 -3.97 -18.20
N ARG A 207 2.26 -5.30 -18.17
CA ARG A 207 2.62 -6.14 -19.31
C ARG A 207 1.67 -5.90 -20.49
N PRO A 208 2.15 -5.95 -21.74
CA PRO A 208 1.28 -5.98 -22.91
C PRO A 208 0.30 -7.16 -22.81
N GLY A 209 -1.00 -6.90 -22.99
CA GLY A 209 -2.02 -7.93 -22.92
C GLY A 209 -3.39 -7.40 -22.53
N PRO A 210 -4.40 -8.28 -22.46
CA PRO A 210 -5.77 -7.93 -22.13
C PRO A 210 -5.91 -7.40 -20.70
N ASP A 211 -5.03 -7.79 -19.78
CA ASP A 211 -5.08 -7.39 -18.38
C ASP A 211 -4.31 -6.10 -18.07
N ARG A 212 -3.88 -5.38 -19.11
CA ARG A 212 -3.13 -4.14 -18.95
C ARG A 212 -4.03 -3.05 -18.39
N ALA A 213 -3.58 -2.40 -17.31
CA ALA A 213 -4.27 -1.26 -16.73
C ALA A 213 -4.16 -0.03 -17.63
N ASP A 214 -5.20 0.80 -17.60
CA ASP A 214 -5.24 2.11 -18.23
C ASP A 214 -4.67 3.21 -17.33
N LEU A 215 -4.54 2.98 -16.02
CA LEU A 215 -3.93 3.90 -15.05
C LEU A 215 -3.34 3.13 -13.86
N ILE A 216 -2.17 3.57 -13.39
CA ILE A 216 -1.61 3.12 -12.10
C ILE A 216 -1.45 4.29 -11.13
N MET A 217 -1.68 4.07 -9.83
CA MET A 217 -1.49 5.10 -8.81
C MET A 217 -1.06 4.48 -7.48
N THR A 218 0.07 4.91 -6.93
CA THR A 218 0.40 4.56 -5.53
C THR A 218 -0.22 5.59 -4.60
N ILE A 219 -0.77 5.17 -3.46
CA ILE A 219 -1.44 6.04 -2.49
C ILE A 219 -0.82 5.84 -1.12
N SER A 220 -0.39 6.92 -0.47
CA SER A 220 0.13 6.87 0.90
C SER A 220 -0.37 8.05 1.71
N MET A 221 -0.11 8.05 3.02
CA MET A 221 -0.51 9.13 3.92
C MET A 221 0.66 10.10 4.15
N THR A 222 0.36 11.39 4.20
CA THR A 222 1.29 12.44 4.67
C THR A 222 0.69 13.19 5.86
N GLY A 223 1.28 14.33 6.23
CA GLY A 223 0.73 15.24 7.25
C GLY A 223 -0.74 15.62 6.99
N ARG A 224 -1.45 15.97 8.06
CA ARG A 224 -2.87 16.34 8.02
C ARG A 224 -3.10 17.64 7.27
N GLY A 225 -4.24 17.74 6.58
CA GLY A 225 -4.78 19.02 6.11
C GLY A 225 -4.72 19.26 4.60
N ARG A 226 -4.23 18.30 3.81
CA ARG A 226 -4.20 18.38 2.33
C ARG A 226 -4.10 17.00 1.69
N MET A 227 -4.36 16.92 0.39
CA MET A 227 -4.08 15.76 -0.45
C MET A 227 -3.26 16.19 -1.67
N ASP A 228 -2.12 15.56 -1.90
CA ASP A 228 -1.14 16.01 -2.89
C ASP A 228 -0.92 14.97 -3.99
N VAL A 229 -1.04 15.39 -5.25
CA VAL A 229 -0.47 14.63 -6.36
C VAL A 229 1.01 14.97 -6.44
N GLU A 230 1.88 13.98 -6.28
CA GLU A 230 3.32 14.20 -6.23
C GLU A 230 3.90 14.37 -7.63
N LYS A 231 4.61 15.49 -7.88
CA LYS A 231 5.19 15.76 -9.21
C LYS A 231 6.39 14.86 -9.52
N TRP A 232 7.28 14.62 -8.56
CA TRP A 232 8.55 13.93 -8.80
C TRP A 232 8.78 12.76 -7.85
N ALA A 233 9.05 11.59 -8.42
CA ALA A 233 9.68 10.49 -7.71
C ALA A 233 11.21 10.58 -7.88
N GLY A 234 11.96 10.43 -6.80
CA GLY A 234 13.42 10.42 -6.81
C GLY A 234 14.01 9.03 -6.62
N ASN A 235 15.14 8.74 -7.28
CA ASN A 235 15.98 7.57 -7.06
C ASN A 235 16.74 7.65 -5.72
N ALA A 236 16.00 7.85 -4.62
CA ALA A 236 16.56 8.09 -3.30
C ALA A 236 15.81 7.29 -2.22
N ARG A 237 16.58 6.86 -1.23
CA ARG A 237 16.17 6.20 0.00
C ARG A 237 16.73 7.00 1.16
N GLY A 238 15.91 7.19 2.17
CA GLY A 238 16.26 7.85 3.41
C GLY A 238 15.07 7.92 4.34
N GLY A 239 15.02 8.97 5.15
CA GLY A 239 13.94 9.18 6.11
C GLY A 239 14.04 8.28 7.34
N SER A 240 12.94 7.64 7.71
CA SER A 240 12.75 6.97 9.01
C SER A 240 12.94 5.44 8.96
N PRO A 241 13.07 4.78 10.13
CA PRO A 241 12.96 3.33 10.21
C PRO A 241 11.60 2.81 9.75
N ASP A 242 11.59 1.66 9.09
CA ASP A 242 10.39 0.94 8.66
C ASP A 242 9.74 0.14 9.81
N ASN A 243 8.70 -0.63 9.52
CA ASN A 243 8.02 -1.42 10.56
C ASN A 243 8.92 -2.52 11.17
N GLU A 244 9.97 -2.93 10.44
CA GLU A 244 11.01 -3.84 10.92
C GLU A 244 12.16 -3.11 11.63
N ARG A 245 12.00 -1.80 11.90
CA ARG A 245 13.03 -0.89 12.43
C ARG A 245 14.29 -0.82 11.57
N ALA A 246 14.20 -1.21 10.30
CA ALA A 246 15.28 -1.08 9.36
C ALA A 246 15.28 0.30 8.72
N GLN A 247 16.47 0.83 8.45
CA GLN A 247 16.66 2.09 7.71
C GLN A 247 17.54 1.82 6.49
N ARG A 248 17.27 2.51 5.39
CA ARG A 248 18.05 2.43 4.14
C ARG A 248 18.35 3.82 3.63
N PHE A 249 19.52 3.98 3.02
CA PHE A 249 19.97 5.23 2.42
C PHE A 249 20.53 4.97 1.01
N GLY A 250 20.55 6.01 0.18
CA GLY A 250 21.14 5.97 -1.16
C GLY A 250 20.14 5.65 -2.26
N ALA A 251 20.59 5.10 -3.39
CA ALA A 251 19.73 4.86 -4.54
C ALA A 251 18.69 3.74 -4.31
N VAL A 252 17.56 3.81 -5.01
CA VAL A 252 16.53 2.77 -4.96
C VAL A 252 17.04 1.48 -5.61
N SER A 253 17.04 0.38 -4.86
CA SER A 253 17.49 -0.92 -5.35
C SER A 253 16.63 -1.41 -6.52
N ARG A 254 17.19 -2.29 -7.34
CA ARG A 254 16.52 -2.88 -8.51
C ARG A 254 15.89 -4.21 -8.10
N ALA A 255 14.60 -4.41 -8.38
CA ALA A 255 13.97 -5.73 -8.27
C ALA A 255 14.47 -6.62 -9.40
N SER A 256 15.18 -7.71 -9.07
CA SER A 256 15.96 -8.50 -10.02
C SER A 256 15.13 -9.38 -10.97
N HIS A 257 13.90 -9.76 -10.59
CA HIS A 257 13.03 -10.64 -11.39
C HIS A 257 12.01 -9.91 -12.27
N TRP A 258 12.04 -8.57 -12.29
CA TRP A 258 11.18 -7.75 -13.14
C TRP A 258 12.01 -6.92 -14.14
N PRO A 259 11.52 -6.65 -15.36
CA PRO A 259 12.20 -5.76 -16.30
C PRO A 259 12.42 -4.37 -15.69
N GLN A 260 13.63 -3.86 -15.81
CA GLN A 260 14.01 -2.52 -15.36
C GLN A 260 14.71 -1.78 -16.52
N PRO A 261 14.56 -0.45 -16.64
CA PRO A 261 15.35 0.33 -17.58
C PRO A 261 16.86 0.07 -17.42
N PHE A 262 17.64 0.21 -18.49
CA PHE A 262 19.10 0.01 -18.46
C PHE A 262 19.74 0.90 -17.38
N ASP A 263 19.51 2.21 -17.49
CA ASP A 263 19.87 3.18 -16.46
C ASP A 263 18.67 3.43 -15.52
N SER A 264 18.91 3.50 -14.22
CA SER A 264 17.91 3.98 -13.27
C SER A 264 17.82 5.51 -13.38
N PRO A 265 16.70 6.09 -13.83
CA PRO A 265 16.58 7.54 -13.94
C PRO A 265 16.62 8.19 -12.55
N GLU A 266 17.34 9.28 -12.36
CA GLU A 266 17.37 9.95 -11.05
C GLU A 266 16.00 10.50 -10.65
N TRP A 267 15.20 10.92 -11.63
CA TRP A 267 13.91 11.55 -11.44
C TRP A 267 12.88 10.98 -12.40
N ILE A 268 11.66 10.74 -11.90
CA ILE A 268 10.52 10.36 -12.73
C ILE A 268 9.36 11.32 -12.43
N GLU A 269 8.94 12.07 -13.45
CA GLU A 269 7.77 12.96 -13.34
C GLU A 269 6.47 12.15 -13.39
N THR A 270 5.47 12.58 -12.62
CA THR A 270 4.13 12.01 -12.71
C THR A 270 3.50 12.25 -14.09
N THR A 271 2.78 11.23 -14.58
CA THR A 271 1.91 11.36 -15.75
C THR A 271 0.43 11.24 -15.38
N LEU A 272 0.09 11.24 -14.08
CA LEU A 272 -1.29 11.27 -13.61
C LEU A 272 -2.01 12.50 -14.18
N PRO A 273 -3.33 12.40 -14.45
CA PRO A 273 -4.15 13.52 -14.90
C PRO A 273 -4.47 14.49 -13.75
N TYR A 274 -3.43 15.04 -13.09
CA TYR A 274 -3.53 15.84 -11.87
C TYR A 274 -4.45 17.06 -12.04
N ALA A 275 -4.48 17.68 -13.23
CA ALA A 275 -5.37 18.82 -13.49
C ALA A 275 -6.85 18.44 -13.34
N ALA A 276 -7.24 17.23 -13.77
CA ALA A 276 -8.60 16.72 -13.59
C ALA A 276 -8.87 16.34 -12.14
N MET A 277 -7.87 15.79 -11.43
CA MET A 277 -7.97 15.46 -10.01
C MET A 277 -8.17 16.72 -9.16
N ILE A 278 -7.44 17.81 -9.45
CA ILE A 278 -7.59 19.11 -8.78
C ILE A 278 -8.94 19.74 -9.13
N ALA A 279 -9.32 19.75 -10.41
CA ALA A 279 -10.57 20.34 -10.88
C ALA A 279 -11.82 19.58 -10.40
N ALA A 280 -11.67 18.36 -9.88
CA ALA A 280 -12.77 17.58 -9.34
C ALA A 280 -13.46 18.25 -8.14
N GLY A 281 -12.79 19.20 -7.48
CA GLY A 281 -13.34 19.91 -6.32
C GLY A 281 -13.74 18.97 -5.19
N SER A 282 -13.01 17.86 -5.02
CA SER A 282 -13.24 16.91 -3.95
C SER A 282 -12.84 17.53 -2.60
N GLY A 283 -13.40 17.03 -1.50
CA GLY A 283 -13.20 17.63 -0.19
C GLY A 283 -13.47 16.64 0.94
N PRO A 284 -13.05 16.96 2.18
CA PRO A 284 -12.83 18.33 2.69
C PRO A 284 -11.42 18.93 2.50
N TRP A 285 -10.42 18.18 2.03
CA TRP A 285 -9.03 18.68 1.94
C TRP A 285 -8.72 19.32 0.59
N PRO A 286 -7.89 20.38 0.54
CA PRO A 286 -7.41 20.93 -0.71
C PRO A 286 -6.54 19.92 -1.46
N VAL A 287 -6.64 19.94 -2.79
CA VAL A 287 -5.91 19.07 -3.70
C VAL A 287 -4.96 19.91 -4.56
N ALA A 288 -3.68 19.54 -4.61
CA ALA A 288 -2.67 20.26 -5.38
C ALA A 288 -1.69 19.31 -6.07
N LEU A 289 -1.03 19.80 -7.13
CA LEU A 289 0.20 19.19 -7.62
C LEU A 289 1.34 19.70 -6.72
N ARG A 290 2.02 18.79 -6.04
CA ARG A 290 3.12 19.11 -5.16
C ARG A 290 4.43 19.19 -5.93
N ASP A 291 5.07 20.34 -5.89
CA ASP A 291 6.45 20.56 -6.34
C ASP A 291 7.42 20.58 -5.14
N GLY A 292 8.70 20.75 -5.44
CA GLY A 292 9.75 20.76 -4.43
C GLY A 292 10.44 19.41 -4.30
N ILE A 293 11.72 19.38 -4.65
CA ILE A 293 12.61 18.24 -4.53
C ILE A 293 13.84 18.64 -3.72
N ARG A 294 14.59 17.64 -3.23
CA ARG A 294 15.93 17.83 -2.71
C ARG A 294 16.94 17.08 -3.59
N GLU A 295 17.96 17.76 -4.05
CA GLU A 295 18.95 17.21 -4.97
C GLU A 295 20.38 17.43 -4.51
N TRP A 296 21.27 16.57 -5.00
CA TRP A 296 22.67 16.91 -5.22
C TRP A 296 22.82 17.45 -6.64
N PRO A 297 23.31 18.69 -6.83
CA PRO A 297 23.69 19.19 -8.16
C PRO A 297 24.69 18.24 -8.85
N ALA A 298 24.74 18.32 -10.19
CA ALA A 298 25.59 17.45 -11.01
C ALA A 298 27.04 17.36 -10.49
N GLY A 299 27.51 16.14 -10.23
CA GLY A 299 28.87 15.86 -9.77
C GLY A 299 29.17 16.20 -8.31
N THR A 300 28.15 16.53 -7.49
CA THR A 300 28.36 16.90 -6.07
C THR A 300 28.01 15.80 -5.08
N LEU A 301 27.30 14.75 -5.49
CA LEU A 301 27.10 13.55 -4.66
C LEU A 301 28.48 12.93 -4.33
N PRO A 302 28.80 12.60 -3.05
CA PRO A 302 27.92 12.53 -1.89
C PRO A 302 28.03 13.69 -0.86
N ASP A 303 28.52 14.88 -1.23
CA ASP A 303 28.70 15.98 -0.25
C ASP A 303 27.36 16.48 0.33
N PRO A 304 27.07 16.26 1.62
CA PRO A 304 25.81 16.71 2.22
C PRO A 304 25.66 18.23 2.26
N ARG A 305 26.77 19.00 2.20
CA ARG A 305 26.72 20.49 2.18
C ARG A 305 26.27 21.03 0.83
N ALA A 306 26.32 20.21 -0.21
CA ALA A 306 25.90 20.56 -1.56
C ALA A 306 24.39 20.38 -1.79
N LEU A 307 23.66 19.75 -0.86
CA LEU A 307 22.22 19.55 -0.98
C LEU A 307 21.47 20.87 -1.21
N ARG A 308 20.53 20.87 -2.14
CA ARG A 308 19.68 22.02 -2.45
C ARG A 308 18.22 21.59 -2.55
N ASP A 309 17.34 22.44 -2.01
CA ASP A 309 15.91 22.37 -2.28
C ASP A 309 15.61 23.15 -3.57
N ARG A 310 14.84 22.55 -4.48
CA ARG A 310 14.50 23.13 -5.79
C ARG A 310 13.05 22.84 -6.13
N PRO A 311 12.34 23.68 -6.89
CA PRO A 311 10.99 23.35 -7.37
C PRO A 311 11.01 22.13 -8.33
N ASP A 312 12.05 22.05 -9.16
CA ASP A 312 12.24 21.02 -10.19
C ASP A 312 13.72 20.58 -10.26
N PRO A 313 14.00 19.34 -10.72
CA PRO A 313 15.37 18.84 -10.90
C PRO A 313 16.23 19.70 -11.81
N SER A 314 17.45 20.01 -11.37
CA SER A 314 18.47 20.61 -12.23
C SER A 314 19.04 19.57 -13.21
N PRO A 315 19.47 19.95 -14.42
CA PRO A 315 20.08 19.02 -15.37
C PRO A 315 21.25 18.24 -14.78
N GLY A 316 21.21 16.91 -14.89
CA GLY A 316 22.26 16.01 -14.38
C GLY A 316 22.36 15.90 -12.86
N SER A 317 21.38 16.41 -12.11
CA SER A 317 21.31 16.25 -10.66
C SER A 317 21.07 14.80 -10.24
N SER A 318 21.48 14.47 -9.02
CA SER A 318 21.14 13.20 -8.35
C SER A 318 20.08 13.41 -7.26
N ALA A 319 19.20 12.44 -7.12
CA ALA A 319 18.08 12.52 -6.19
C ALA A 319 18.50 12.33 -4.74
N ALA A 320 18.07 13.26 -3.88
CA ALA A 320 18.14 13.12 -2.43
C ALA A 320 16.75 12.92 -1.80
N ALA A 321 15.72 13.59 -2.32
CA ALA A 321 14.31 13.36 -1.99
C ALA A 321 13.41 13.82 -3.14
N GLY A 322 12.39 13.02 -3.47
CA GLY A 322 11.28 13.42 -4.33
C GLY A 322 10.33 14.38 -3.62
N THR A 323 9.24 14.75 -4.29
CA THR A 323 8.22 15.66 -3.71
C THR A 323 7.52 15.03 -2.51
N GLY A 324 7.35 13.71 -2.56
CA GLY A 324 6.86 12.90 -1.45
C GLY A 324 7.90 12.54 -0.39
N GLY A 325 9.12 13.08 -0.46
CA GLY A 325 10.24 12.77 0.43
C GLY A 325 11.18 11.69 -0.11
N ASP A 326 11.89 11.02 0.79
CA ASP A 326 12.88 9.97 0.51
C ASP A 326 12.52 8.62 1.16
N TYR A 327 11.32 8.52 1.74
CA TYR A 327 10.81 7.33 2.42
C TYR A 327 10.07 6.37 1.45
N LEU A 328 9.39 5.36 1.98
CA LEU A 328 8.70 4.31 1.20
C LEU A 328 7.56 4.84 0.31
N SER A 329 6.96 5.99 0.62
CA SER A 329 5.99 6.66 -0.26
C SER A 329 6.64 7.05 -1.59
N ASN A 330 7.79 7.75 -1.54
CA ASN A 330 8.62 8.05 -2.71
C ASN A 330 9.06 6.77 -3.43
N GLU A 331 9.57 5.78 -2.69
CA GLU A 331 10.08 4.56 -3.33
C GLU A 331 8.97 3.78 -4.05
N SER A 332 7.74 3.75 -3.53
CA SER A 332 6.61 3.09 -4.21
C SER A 332 6.26 3.78 -5.52
N MET A 333 6.22 5.12 -5.54
CA MET A 333 6.02 5.91 -6.75
C MET A 333 7.14 5.64 -7.77
N TYR A 334 8.38 5.70 -7.31
CA TYR A 334 9.56 5.53 -8.14
C TYR A 334 9.61 4.13 -8.75
N ARG A 335 9.41 3.08 -7.96
CA ARG A 335 9.43 1.68 -8.44
C ARG A 335 8.31 1.39 -9.43
N ALA A 336 7.07 1.76 -9.10
CA ALA A 336 5.93 1.51 -9.98
C ALA A 336 6.13 2.23 -11.33
N ASN A 337 6.63 3.47 -11.32
CA ASN A 337 6.89 4.20 -12.55
C ASN A 337 8.17 3.74 -13.26
N ARG A 338 9.24 3.35 -12.56
CA ARG A 338 10.45 2.78 -13.18
C ARG A 338 10.13 1.46 -13.88
N LEU A 339 9.30 0.61 -13.27
CA LEU A 339 8.77 -0.60 -13.90
C LEU A 339 7.94 -0.27 -15.14
N ARG A 340 7.06 0.73 -15.06
CA ARG A 340 6.29 1.24 -16.20
C ARG A 340 7.20 1.67 -17.36
N GLN A 341 8.31 2.34 -17.08
CA GLN A 341 9.33 2.68 -18.08
C GLN A 341 10.03 1.43 -18.64
N GLY A 342 10.43 0.50 -17.76
CA GLY A 342 11.12 -0.74 -18.14
C GLY A 342 10.27 -1.67 -19.01
N LEU A 343 8.95 -1.65 -18.83
CA LEU A 343 7.97 -2.36 -19.65
C LEU A 343 7.46 -1.51 -20.84
N GLN A 344 8.03 -0.33 -21.06
CA GLN A 344 7.65 0.60 -22.14
C GLN A 344 6.17 0.99 -22.14
N ALA A 345 5.53 1.00 -20.96
CA ALA A 345 4.13 1.36 -20.77
C ALA A 345 3.94 2.88 -20.61
N TRP A 346 4.49 3.64 -21.56
CA TRP A 346 4.56 5.11 -21.51
C TRP A 346 3.18 5.79 -21.56
N ASP A 347 2.23 5.14 -22.24
CA ASP A 347 0.84 5.55 -22.43
C ASP A 347 -0.04 5.34 -21.19
N VAL A 348 0.39 4.51 -20.23
CA VAL A 348 -0.32 4.33 -18.94
C VAL A 348 0.05 5.49 -18.01
N PRO A 349 -0.88 6.34 -17.58
CA PRO A 349 -0.63 7.35 -16.56
C PRO A 349 -0.20 6.72 -15.23
N GLY A 350 0.82 7.28 -14.60
CA GLY A 350 1.40 6.79 -13.36
C GLY A 350 1.90 7.90 -12.44
N GLY A 351 1.77 7.69 -11.14
CA GLY A 351 2.20 8.67 -10.13
C GLY A 351 1.77 8.30 -8.73
N HIS A 352 1.80 9.29 -7.84
CA HIS A 352 1.50 9.11 -6.42
C HIS A 352 0.52 10.14 -5.90
N LEU A 353 -0.35 9.69 -5.00
CA LEU A 353 -1.26 10.52 -4.24
C LEU A 353 -0.94 10.40 -2.75
N HIS A 354 -0.55 11.50 -2.11
CA HIS A 354 -0.54 11.60 -0.67
C HIS A 354 -1.92 12.03 -0.15
N VAL A 355 -2.43 11.31 0.84
CA VAL A 355 -3.71 11.60 1.52
C VAL A 355 -3.46 12.20 2.91
N SER A 356 -4.44 12.95 3.42
CA SER A 356 -4.35 13.59 4.74
C SER A 356 -4.26 12.55 5.86
N ALA A 357 -3.42 12.80 6.87
CA ALA A 357 -3.44 12.05 8.11
C ALA A 357 -4.74 12.23 8.93
N LEU A 358 -5.01 11.22 9.76
CA LEU A 358 -6.20 11.11 10.61
C LEU A 358 -6.08 11.91 11.91
N ALA A 359 -7.22 12.33 12.45
CA ALA A 359 -7.35 12.93 13.78
C ALA A 359 -7.76 11.85 14.77
N TYR A 360 -6.89 11.55 15.71
CA TYR A 360 -7.10 10.50 16.70
C TYR A 360 -7.87 11.00 17.92
N PRO A 361 -8.55 10.11 18.66
CA PRO A 361 -9.11 10.43 19.96
C PRO A 361 -8.02 10.93 20.92
N ASP A 362 -8.33 11.97 21.69
CA ASP A 362 -7.41 12.60 22.65
C ASP A 362 -6.96 11.60 23.73
N ASP A 363 -7.87 10.76 24.21
CA ASP A 363 -7.54 9.69 25.16
C ASP A 363 -6.72 8.59 24.45
N PRO A 364 -5.45 8.36 24.83
CA PRO A 364 -4.58 7.37 24.19
C PRO A 364 -5.02 5.92 24.44
N THR A 365 -5.97 5.68 25.34
CA THR A 365 -6.54 4.35 25.63
C THR A 365 -7.77 4.03 24.79
N VAL A 366 -8.35 5.02 24.11
CA VAL A 366 -9.50 4.82 23.20
C VAL A 366 -8.99 4.39 21.83
N ILE A 367 -9.40 3.19 21.37
CA ILE A 367 -8.95 2.61 20.09
C ILE A 367 -9.56 3.33 18.88
N THR A 368 -10.83 3.71 19.00
CA THR A 368 -11.65 4.32 17.97
C THR A 368 -12.82 5.06 18.62
N ASP A 369 -13.34 6.08 17.97
CA ASP A 369 -14.59 6.75 18.29
C ASP A 369 -15.28 7.25 17.01
N GLY A 370 -16.51 7.74 17.12
CA GLY A 370 -17.27 8.18 15.95
C GLY A 370 -16.63 9.36 15.20
N ALA A 371 -15.83 10.21 15.86
CA ALA A 371 -15.17 11.34 15.21
C ALA A 371 -13.97 10.88 14.37
N PHE A 372 -13.17 9.97 14.92
CA PHE A 372 -12.06 9.32 14.21
C PHE A 372 -12.56 8.51 13.01
N GLU A 373 -13.65 7.76 13.18
CA GLU A 373 -14.26 6.96 12.10
C GLU A 373 -14.83 7.84 10.99
N ALA A 374 -15.48 8.96 11.35
CA ALA A 374 -15.96 9.94 10.38
C ALA A 374 -14.82 10.63 9.63
N ASP A 375 -13.72 10.98 10.32
CA ASP A 375 -12.52 11.57 9.71
C ASP A 375 -11.86 10.59 8.73
N ARG A 376 -11.70 9.32 9.14
CA ARG A 376 -11.21 8.25 8.26
C ARG A 376 -12.08 8.09 7.02
N ARG A 377 -13.39 8.05 7.19
CA ARG A 377 -14.35 7.96 6.08
C ARG A 377 -14.22 9.12 5.12
N ALA A 378 -14.10 10.35 5.62
CA ALA A 378 -13.86 11.53 4.79
C ALA A 378 -12.57 11.39 3.97
N VAL A 379 -11.46 10.94 4.56
CA VAL A 379 -10.19 10.73 3.82
C VAL A 379 -10.37 9.70 2.72
N VAL A 380 -11.01 8.57 3.03
CA VAL A 380 -11.27 7.49 2.08
C VAL A 380 -12.19 7.95 0.94
N ASP A 381 -13.30 8.62 1.25
CA ASP A 381 -14.28 9.08 0.26
C ASP A 381 -13.67 10.12 -0.69
N GLN A 382 -12.87 11.05 -0.17
CA GLN A 382 -12.15 12.00 -1.02
C GLN A 382 -11.11 11.28 -1.89
N THR A 383 -10.43 10.26 -1.37
CA THR A 383 -9.50 9.43 -2.15
C THR A 383 -10.22 8.71 -3.31
N VAL A 384 -11.38 8.11 -3.04
CA VAL A 384 -12.23 7.48 -4.08
C VAL A 384 -12.64 8.50 -5.14
N ALA A 385 -13.04 9.71 -4.74
CA ALA A 385 -13.40 10.77 -5.66
C ALA A 385 -12.23 11.20 -6.57
N LEU A 386 -11.00 11.23 -6.04
CA LEU A 386 -9.79 11.55 -6.80
C LEU A 386 -9.41 10.45 -7.79
N VAL A 387 -9.51 9.19 -7.39
CA VAL A 387 -9.32 8.04 -8.31
C VAL A 387 -10.36 8.06 -9.42
N ARG A 388 -11.63 8.34 -9.10
CA ARG A 388 -12.71 8.52 -10.09
C ARG A 388 -12.44 9.68 -11.06
N ALA A 389 -11.91 10.80 -10.57
CA ALA A 389 -11.56 11.93 -11.42
C ALA A 389 -10.42 11.57 -12.39
N ALA A 390 -9.41 10.85 -11.91
CA ALA A 390 -8.32 10.35 -12.74
C ALA A 390 -8.84 9.35 -13.79
N ALA A 391 -9.72 8.44 -13.38
CA ALA A 391 -10.40 7.48 -14.25
C ALA A 391 -11.14 8.17 -15.42
N GLY A 392 -11.96 9.18 -15.10
CA GLY A 392 -12.74 9.91 -16.10
C GLY A 392 -11.85 10.64 -17.11
N ALA A 393 -10.72 11.20 -16.66
CA ALA A 393 -9.76 11.83 -17.56
C ALA A 393 -9.10 10.84 -18.53
N VAL A 394 -8.85 9.61 -18.10
CA VAL A 394 -8.32 8.53 -18.95
C VAL A 394 -9.39 8.01 -19.90
N GLY A 395 -10.61 7.76 -19.42
CA GLY A 395 -11.75 7.35 -20.24
C GLY A 395 -12.05 8.34 -21.37
N ARG A 396 -11.89 9.64 -21.12
CA ARG A 396 -12.02 10.69 -22.16
C ARG A 396 -10.98 10.57 -23.27
N ARG A 397 -9.75 10.13 -22.97
CA ARG A 397 -8.66 10.01 -23.96
C ARG A 397 -8.79 8.75 -24.83
N ARG A 398 -9.50 7.73 -24.36
CA ARG A 398 -9.75 6.48 -25.10
C ARG A 398 -10.84 6.61 -26.17
N ARG A 399 -11.66 7.66 -26.09
CA ARG A 399 -12.71 8.00 -27.07
C ARG A 399 -12.19 9.08 -28.00
#